data_AF-A0A3C1H5D1-F1
#
_entry.id   AF-A0A3C1H5D1-F1
#
_cell.length_a   1.000
_cell.length_b   1.000
_cell.length_c   1.000
_cell.angle_alpha   90.00
_cell.angle_beta   90.00
_cell.angle_gamma   90.00
#
_symmetry.space_group_name_H-M   'P 1'
#
loop_
_entity.id
_entity.type
_entity.pdbx_description
1 polymer ?
#
loop_
_entity_poly.entity_id
_entity_poly.type
_entity_poly.pdbx_seq_one_letter_code
_entity_poly.pdbx_strand_id
1 'polypeptide(L)'
;MKRFSCKLCIVLLMLTGCLLLSGCGSDIFYIRKYEGSISGLEYYPDSSAARKQPAAVTTAEAPAETSAVTEAAPARGLLHSPKDIALHDTDGQGKNYAFTYAGASFQAVYTPDNWTIIDSYLITNSADIAVICEALRREHPIHGADMKSERTAADMAYEWEQHNLAYSLLPADSPYRANVKDVDINPADQGKSAYDLYLDRQG
;
A
#
# COMPACT_ATOMS: atom_id res chain seq x y z
N MET A 1 17.10 63.17 -39.01
CA MET A 1 17.41 61.80 -38.55
C MET A 1 16.10 61.06 -38.30
N LYS A 2 16.11 59.73 -38.46
CA LYS A 2 15.01 58.90 -38.99
C LYS A 2 13.81 58.69 -38.05
N ARG A 3 12.66 58.53 -38.70
CA ARG A 3 11.28 58.40 -38.20
C ARG A 3 10.97 57.00 -37.63
N PHE A 4 10.03 56.96 -36.69
CA PHE A 4 9.33 55.79 -36.14
C PHE A 4 8.73 54.88 -37.23
N SER A 5 8.84 53.56 -37.06
CA SER A 5 8.04 52.52 -37.76
C SER A 5 7.56 51.53 -36.69
N CYS A 6 6.26 51.37 -36.41
CA CYS A 6 5.13 50.90 -37.24
C CYS A 6 5.04 49.37 -37.26
N LYS A 7 3.85 48.88 -36.89
CA LYS A 7 3.27 47.52 -37.10
C LYS A 7 3.27 46.54 -35.92
N LEU A 8 2.51 46.96 -34.90
CA LEU A 8 1.41 46.15 -34.37
C LEU A 8 0.40 45.88 -35.51
N CYS A 9 0.03 44.61 -35.75
CA CYS A 9 -1.05 44.07 -36.59
C CYS A 9 -0.59 42.90 -37.48
N ILE A 10 -0.45 41.70 -36.91
CA ILE A 10 -0.85 40.46 -37.60
C ILE A 10 -1.67 39.65 -36.61
N VAL A 11 -2.96 40.00 -36.63
CA VAL A 11 -4.10 39.31 -36.05
C VAL A 11 -4.35 38.05 -36.87
N LEU A 12 -4.48 36.91 -36.18
CA LEU A 12 -5.54 35.91 -36.38
C LEU A 12 -5.78 35.40 -37.82
N LEU A 13 -5.38 34.15 -38.12
CA LEU A 13 -6.07 33.22 -39.03
C LEU A 13 -5.21 31.97 -39.27
N MET A 14 -5.47 30.88 -38.56
CA MET A 14 -5.36 29.49 -39.04
C MET A 14 -6.13 28.59 -38.07
N LEU A 15 -7.46 28.74 -38.10
CA LEU A 15 -8.40 27.71 -37.65
C LEU A 15 -8.45 26.60 -38.71
N THR A 16 -8.88 25.41 -38.26
CA THR A 16 -9.52 24.32 -39.03
C THR A 16 -8.67 23.41 -39.93
N GLY A 17 -8.57 22.13 -39.53
CA GLY A 17 -8.86 21.02 -40.45
C GLY A 17 -7.90 19.82 -40.49
N CYS A 18 -8.14 18.79 -39.68
CA CYS A 18 -8.02 17.35 -40.04
C CYS A 18 -8.66 16.54 -38.89
N LEU A 19 -9.90 16.05 -39.02
CA LEU A 19 -10.32 14.79 -39.68
C LEU A 19 -9.61 13.57 -39.04
N LEU A 20 -10.30 12.87 -38.12
CA LEU A 20 -11.17 11.73 -38.40
C LEU A 20 -10.42 10.50 -38.95
N LEU A 21 -9.90 9.67 -38.05
CA LEU A 21 -9.69 8.22 -38.15
C LEU A 21 -9.59 7.74 -36.68
N SER A 22 -10.12 6.64 -36.17
CA SER A 22 -10.85 5.48 -36.67
C SER A 22 -10.89 4.52 -35.46
N GLY A 23 -12.01 3.86 -35.15
CA GLY A 23 -11.98 2.78 -34.15
C GLY A 23 -13.32 2.34 -33.60
N CYS A 24 -14.10 1.62 -34.41
CA CYS A 24 -15.17 0.74 -33.93
C CYS A 24 -14.57 -0.60 -33.46
N GLY A 25 -15.21 -1.22 -32.47
CA GLY A 25 -15.02 -2.62 -32.06
C GLY A 25 -14.09 -2.76 -30.85
N SER A 26 -14.44 -3.44 -29.75
CA SER A 26 -15.41 -4.52 -29.61
C SER A 26 -15.87 -4.63 -28.16
N ASP A 27 -17.12 -5.07 -28.00
CA ASP A 27 -17.63 -5.71 -26.80
C ASP A 27 -16.64 -6.74 -26.23
N ILE A 28 -16.51 -6.77 -24.90
CA ILE A 28 -16.58 -7.96 -24.05
C ILE A 28 -16.71 -7.46 -22.61
N PHE A 29 -17.95 -7.42 -22.12
CA PHE A 29 -18.26 -7.41 -20.70
C PHE A 29 -18.05 -8.83 -20.16
N TYR A 30 -16.95 -9.07 -19.45
CA TYR A 30 -16.80 -10.24 -18.57
C TYR A 30 -17.07 -9.82 -17.13
N ILE A 31 -18.36 -9.74 -16.75
CA ILE A 31 -18.73 -9.71 -15.33
C ILE A 31 -18.67 -11.16 -14.84
N ARG A 32 -17.55 -11.54 -14.23
CA ARG A 32 -17.47 -12.74 -13.39
C ARG A 32 -18.05 -12.39 -12.02
N LYS A 33 -19.37 -12.53 -11.90
CA LYS A 33 -20.09 -12.47 -10.63
C LYS A 33 -19.71 -13.71 -9.81
N TYR A 34 -18.78 -13.59 -8.88
CA TYR A 34 -18.60 -14.59 -7.83
C TYR A 34 -19.67 -14.33 -6.76
N GLU A 35 -20.69 -15.18 -6.76
CA GLU A 35 -21.66 -15.30 -5.69
C GLU A 35 -21.00 -16.06 -4.53
N GLY A 36 -20.68 -15.34 -3.45
CA GLY A 36 -20.30 -15.92 -2.16
C GLY A 36 -21.32 -15.49 -1.12
N SER A 37 -22.53 -16.08 -1.18
CA SER A 37 -23.57 -15.89 -0.17
C SER A 37 -23.20 -16.67 1.09
N ILE A 38 -22.73 -15.98 2.12
CA ILE A 38 -22.62 -16.52 3.48
C ILE A 38 -23.95 -16.23 4.18
N SER A 39 -24.87 -17.18 4.14
CA SER A 39 -26.09 -17.15 4.96
C SER A 39 -26.58 -18.57 5.19
N GLY A 40 -26.03 -19.20 6.22
CA GLY A 40 -26.40 -20.54 6.68
C GLY A 40 -26.28 -20.63 8.19
N LEU A 41 -26.89 -19.68 8.91
CA LEU A 41 -27.09 -19.75 10.34
C LEU A 41 -28.39 -20.52 10.57
N GLU A 42 -28.32 -21.85 10.47
CA GLU A 42 -29.46 -22.72 10.77
C GLU A 42 -29.60 -22.89 12.29
N TYR A 43 -30.56 -22.10 12.77
CA TYR A 43 -31.28 -22.22 14.03
C TYR A 43 -31.89 -23.63 14.17
N TYR A 44 -31.39 -24.42 15.13
CA TYR A 44 -32.03 -25.68 15.55
C TYR A 44 -32.97 -25.41 16.72
N PRO A 45 -34.30 -25.58 16.56
CA PRO A 45 -35.21 -25.51 17.68
C PRO A 45 -35.13 -26.77 18.56
N ASP A 46 -35.13 -26.46 19.85
CA ASP A 46 -35.40 -27.28 21.02
C ASP A 46 -36.45 -28.39 20.79
N SER A 47 -36.08 -29.62 21.15
CA SER A 47 -37.00 -30.75 21.29
C SER A 47 -36.64 -31.56 22.53
N SER A 48 -37.34 -31.21 23.61
CA SER A 48 -37.55 -32.00 24.81
C SER A 48 -38.36 -33.28 24.52
N ALA A 49 -37.81 -34.46 24.84
CA ALA A 49 -38.41 -35.42 25.78
C ALA A 49 -37.63 -36.76 25.89
N ALA A 50 -37.54 -37.23 27.15
CA ALA A 50 -37.47 -38.62 27.62
C ALA A 50 -36.12 -39.39 27.67
N ARG A 51 -35.37 -39.12 28.77
CA ARG A 51 -34.99 -40.07 29.85
C ARG A 51 -34.54 -41.50 29.46
N LYS A 52 -33.26 -41.80 29.74
CA LYS A 52 -32.83 -42.89 30.65
C LYS A 52 -31.34 -42.74 31.01
N GLN A 53 -31.09 -42.57 32.30
CA GLN A 53 -29.78 -42.56 32.95
C GLN A 53 -29.24 -44.00 33.02
N PRO A 54 -27.92 -44.22 32.93
CA PRO A 54 -27.28 -44.72 34.14
C PRO A 54 -25.86 -44.20 34.39
N ALA A 55 -25.56 -44.20 35.69
CA ALA A 55 -24.27 -44.45 36.36
C ALA A 55 -23.10 -43.47 36.16
N ALA A 56 -22.74 -42.88 37.31
CA ALA A 56 -21.58 -42.06 37.55
C ALA A 56 -20.24 -42.78 37.31
N VAL A 57 -19.29 -42.06 36.71
CA VAL A 57 -17.86 -42.29 36.94
C VAL A 57 -17.22 -40.91 37.13
N THR A 58 -17.00 -40.56 38.39
CA THR A 58 -16.14 -39.44 38.79
C THR A 58 -14.69 -39.85 38.55
N THR A 59 -14.09 -39.32 37.50
CA THR A 59 -12.63 -39.29 37.33
C THR A 59 -12.18 -37.85 37.53
N ALA A 60 -11.45 -37.61 38.62
CA ALA A 60 -10.80 -36.33 38.88
C ALA A 60 -9.64 -36.14 37.89
N GLU A 61 -9.78 -35.18 36.98
CA GLU A 61 -8.72 -34.75 36.08
C GLU A 61 -7.98 -33.58 36.73
N ALA A 62 -6.66 -33.75 36.89
CA ALA A 62 -5.76 -32.76 37.47
C ALA A 62 -5.72 -31.50 36.58
N PRO A 63 -5.60 -30.29 37.16
CA PRO A 63 -5.52 -29.08 36.36
C PRO A 63 -4.18 -29.09 35.59
N ALA A 64 -4.27 -29.15 34.27
CA ALA A 64 -3.15 -28.87 33.39
C ALA A 64 -2.72 -27.42 33.61
N GLU A 65 -1.48 -27.23 34.06
CA GLU A 65 -0.85 -25.92 34.12
C GLU A 65 -0.70 -25.36 32.70
N THR A 66 -1.66 -24.51 32.33
CA THR A 66 -1.59 -23.65 31.16
C THR A 66 -0.39 -22.72 31.33
N SER A 67 0.75 -23.11 30.76
CA SER A 67 1.89 -22.23 30.59
C SER A 67 1.45 -21.06 29.71
N ALA A 68 1.27 -19.89 30.32
CA ALA A 68 0.99 -18.66 29.61
C ALA A 68 2.15 -18.38 28.64
N VAL A 69 1.90 -18.58 27.35
CA VAL A 69 2.74 -18.03 26.29
C VAL A 69 2.70 -16.52 26.47
N THR A 70 3.78 -15.97 27.03
CA THR A 70 3.96 -14.53 27.14
C THR A 70 4.20 -14.04 25.72
N GLU A 71 3.14 -13.56 25.07
CA GLU A 71 3.20 -12.85 23.80
C GLU A 71 4.20 -11.70 23.95
N ALA A 72 5.29 -11.76 23.17
CA ALA A 72 6.32 -10.74 23.19
C ALA A 72 5.67 -9.41 22.80
N ALA A 73 5.77 -8.40 23.67
CA ALA A 73 5.23 -7.08 23.39
C ALA A 73 5.79 -6.58 22.04
N PRO A 74 4.95 -6.01 21.15
CA PRO A 74 5.40 -5.54 19.85
C PRO A 74 6.55 -4.55 20.05
N ALA A 75 7.60 -4.72 19.24
CA ALA A 75 8.78 -3.87 19.29
C ALA A 75 8.36 -2.41 19.14
N ARG A 76 8.57 -1.61 20.20
CA ARG A 76 8.27 -0.18 20.18
C ARG A 76 9.13 0.49 19.10
N GLY A 77 8.50 1.23 18.20
CA GLY A 77 9.15 2.03 17.17
C GLY A 77 9.92 3.22 17.75
N LEU A 78 10.82 3.78 16.94
CA LEU A 78 11.59 4.99 17.24
C LEU A 78 10.79 6.27 17.08
N LEU A 79 9.74 6.25 16.25
CA LEU A 79 8.93 7.40 15.90
C LEU A 79 7.66 7.44 16.75
N HIS A 80 7.24 8.65 17.10
CA HIS A 80 6.01 8.92 17.84
C HIS A 80 5.04 9.78 17.04
N SER A 81 5.55 10.56 16.08
CA SER A 81 4.76 11.43 15.24
C SER A 81 5.34 11.60 13.83
N PRO A 82 4.50 11.93 12.83
CA PRO A 82 4.97 12.25 11.47
C PRO A 82 6.01 13.37 11.39
N LYS A 83 6.08 14.25 12.40
CA LYS A 83 7.06 15.35 12.42
C LYS A 83 8.47 14.86 12.74
N ASP A 84 8.59 13.69 13.36
CA ASP A 84 9.87 13.17 13.87
C ASP A 84 10.83 12.81 12.74
N ILE A 85 10.30 12.49 11.55
CA ILE A 85 11.11 12.14 10.38
C ILE A 85 11.69 13.37 9.67
N ALA A 86 11.21 14.58 10.02
CA ALA A 86 11.62 15.84 9.38
C ALA A 86 11.57 15.78 7.84
N LEU A 87 10.46 15.27 7.29
CA LEU A 87 10.22 15.22 5.85
C LEU A 87 10.24 16.63 5.27
N HIS A 88 11.01 16.83 4.20
CA HIS A 88 11.09 18.12 3.52
C HIS A 88 11.40 17.94 2.04
N ASP A 89 10.89 18.88 1.24
CA ASP A 89 11.22 19.00 -0.17
C ASP A 89 12.66 19.52 -0.32
N THR A 90 13.44 18.84 -1.14
CA THR A 90 14.88 19.09 -1.33
C THR A 90 15.18 20.12 -2.40
N ASP A 91 14.25 20.32 -3.35
CA ASP A 91 14.44 21.22 -4.49
C ASP A 91 13.32 22.25 -4.67
N GLY A 92 12.26 22.16 -3.86
CA GLY A 92 11.12 23.08 -3.89
C GLY A 92 10.15 22.82 -5.04
N GLN A 93 10.28 21.68 -5.74
CA GLN A 93 9.44 21.31 -6.88
C GLN A 93 8.30 20.35 -6.51
N GLY A 94 8.18 19.98 -5.23
CA GLY A 94 7.16 19.08 -4.71
C GLY A 94 7.33 17.64 -5.21
N LYS A 95 8.54 17.25 -5.62
CA LYS A 95 8.82 15.92 -6.20
C LYS A 95 9.83 15.13 -5.38
N ASN A 96 10.96 15.76 -5.03
CA ASN A 96 12.09 15.08 -4.42
C ASN A 96 12.15 15.45 -2.93
N TYR A 97 11.89 14.46 -2.08
CA TYR A 97 11.84 14.64 -0.63
C TYR A 97 12.98 13.89 0.06
N ALA A 98 13.36 14.38 1.23
CA ALA A 98 14.27 13.69 2.13
C ALA A 98 13.70 13.65 3.55
N PHE A 99 14.00 12.59 4.28
CA PHE A 99 13.66 12.44 5.70
C PHE A 99 14.77 11.72 6.46
N THR A 100 14.78 11.84 7.79
CA THR A 100 15.74 11.17 8.67
C THR A 100 15.07 10.08 9.47
N TYR A 101 15.70 8.91 9.54
CA TYR A 101 15.26 7.79 10.37
C TYR A 101 16.48 7.10 10.98
N ALA A 102 16.46 6.87 12.30
CA ALA A 102 17.56 6.26 13.05
C ALA A 102 18.94 6.92 12.81
N GLY A 103 18.96 8.24 12.53
CA GLY A 103 20.18 9.00 12.23
C GLY A 103 20.71 8.88 10.80
N ALA A 104 20.04 8.12 9.92
CA ALA A 104 20.34 8.04 8.49
C ALA A 104 19.34 8.88 7.67
N SER A 105 19.80 9.43 6.55
CA SER A 105 18.95 10.14 5.60
C SER A 105 18.43 9.20 4.51
N PHE A 106 17.14 9.31 4.23
CA PHE A 106 16.44 8.57 3.18
C PHE A 106 15.84 9.54 2.16
N GLN A 107 15.64 9.07 0.94
CA GLN A 107 15.00 9.84 -0.14
C GLN A 107 13.63 9.24 -0.44
N ALA A 108 12.68 10.12 -0.74
CA ALA A 108 11.37 9.76 -1.24
C ALA A 108 11.07 10.57 -2.50
N VAL A 109 10.52 9.93 -3.52
CA VAL A 109 10.14 10.57 -4.79
C VAL A 109 8.64 10.47 -4.91
N TYR A 110 7.99 11.63 -4.97
CA TYR A 110 6.57 11.72 -5.30
C TYR A 110 6.39 11.76 -6.81
N THR A 111 5.41 11.02 -7.29
CA THR A 111 4.77 11.26 -8.60
C THR A 111 3.26 11.22 -8.38
N PRO A 112 2.43 11.78 -9.27
CA PRO A 112 0.99 11.67 -9.13
C PRO A 112 0.59 10.21 -8.85
N ASP A 113 -0.08 10.00 -7.73
CA ASP A 113 -0.58 8.72 -7.23
C ASP A 113 0.46 7.74 -6.69
N ASN A 114 1.76 8.06 -6.67
CA ASN A 114 2.79 7.15 -6.20
C ASN A 114 3.83 7.81 -5.29
N TRP A 115 4.34 7.02 -4.36
CA TRP A 115 5.52 7.36 -3.56
C TRP A 115 6.57 6.26 -3.71
N THR A 116 7.75 6.61 -4.21
CA THR A 116 8.91 5.70 -4.17
C THR A 116 9.80 6.07 -3.00
N ILE A 117 10.15 5.14 -2.13
CA ILE A 117 11.09 5.36 -1.02
C ILE A 117 12.37 4.56 -1.29
N ILE A 118 13.48 5.27 -1.38
CA ILE A 118 14.78 4.71 -1.73
C ILE A 118 15.40 4.02 -0.52
N ASP A 119 15.94 2.82 -0.74
CA ASP A 119 16.53 1.91 0.25
C ASP A 119 15.58 1.61 1.43
N SER A 120 14.28 1.56 1.13
CA SER A 120 13.20 1.36 2.11
C SER A 120 13.28 0.02 2.84
N TYR A 121 13.95 -0.98 2.26
CA TYR A 121 14.21 -2.28 2.89
C TYR A 121 15.01 -2.20 4.19
N LEU A 122 15.70 -1.09 4.44
CA LEU A 122 16.43 -0.84 5.68
C LEU A 122 15.53 -0.44 6.86
N ILE A 123 14.27 -0.10 6.59
CA ILE A 123 13.28 0.30 7.61
C ILE A 123 12.28 -0.85 7.74
N THR A 124 12.35 -1.60 8.84
CA THR A 124 11.54 -2.82 9.04
C THR A 124 10.59 -2.76 10.22
N ASN A 125 10.61 -1.68 11.02
CA ASN A 125 9.70 -1.54 12.15
C ASN A 125 8.32 -1.08 11.66
N SER A 126 7.31 -1.95 11.79
CA SER A 126 5.93 -1.69 11.35
C SER A 126 5.32 -0.40 11.89
N ALA A 127 5.54 -0.09 13.18
CA ALA A 127 4.98 1.11 13.78
C ALA A 127 5.61 2.37 13.18
N ASP A 128 6.92 2.35 12.94
CA ASP A 128 7.64 3.46 12.32
C ASP A 128 7.27 3.63 10.85
N ILE A 129 7.14 2.53 10.10
CA ILE A 129 6.67 2.55 8.71
C ILE A 129 5.31 3.25 8.63
N ALA A 130 4.36 2.92 9.51
CA ALA A 130 3.05 3.57 9.55
C ALA A 130 3.15 5.09 9.84
N VAL A 131 4.06 5.51 10.72
CA VAL A 131 4.30 6.93 11.00
C VAL A 131 4.92 7.64 9.78
N ILE A 132 5.86 7.01 9.08
CA ILE A 132 6.45 7.53 7.85
C ILE A 132 5.38 7.67 6.77
N CYS A 133 4.57 6.64 6.54
CA CYS A 133 3.48 6.67 5.57
C CYS A 133 2.46 7.76 5.88
N GLU A 134 2.14 8.00 7.15
CA GLU A 134 1.26 9.11 7.54
C GLU A 134 1.90 10.49 7.26
N ALA A 135 3.22 10.62 7.38
CA ALA A 135 3.93 11.85 6.98
C ALA A 135 3.84 12.07 5.46
N LEU A 136 4.13 11.04 4.67
CA LEU A 136 4.07 11.10 3.20
C LEU A 136 2.66 11.45 2.71
N ARG A 137 1.63 10.78 3.25
CA ARG A 137 0.22 11.02 2.91
C ARG A 137 -0.25 12.45 3.23
N ARG A 138 0.24 13.03 4.32
CA ARG A 138 -0.09 14.43 4.70
C ARG A 138 0.53 15.45 3.77
N GLU A 139 1.70 15.14 3.20
CA GLU A 139 2.38 16.00 2.24
C GLU A 139 1.72 15.90 0.86
N HIS A 140 1.59 14.69 0.32
CA HIS A 140 0.83 14.41 -0.90
C HIS A 140 -0.03 13.15 -0.74
N PRO A 141 -1.36 13.29 -0.69
CA PRO A 141 -2.28 12.16 -0.75
C PRO A 141 -2.14 11.43 -2.10
N ILE A 142 -2.20 10.11 -2.06
CA ILE A 142 -2.21 9.26 -3.26
C ILE A 142 -3.50 8.47 -3.32
N HIS A 143 -3.98 8.20 -4.53
CA HIS A 143 -5.19 7.42 -4.70
C HIS A 143 -4.98 5.93 -4.40
N GLY A 144 -6.07 5.27 -4.03
CA GLY A 144 -6.15 3.81 -4.01
C GLY A 144 -6.38 3.22 -5.40
N ALA A 145 -6.44 1.90 -5.48
CA ALA A 145 -6.62 1.13 -6.71
C ALA A 145 -7.89 1.51 -7.50
N ASP A 146 -8.91 2.07 -6.84
CA ASP A 146 -10.14 2.54 -7.48
C ASP A 146 -10.02 3.91 -8.16
N MET A 147 -8.87 4.58 -8.00
CA MET A 147 -8.56 5.93 -8.48
C MET A 147 -9.57 6.99 -8.04
N LYS A 148 -10.25 6.74 -6.91
CA LYS A 148 -11.30 7.62 -6.36
C LYS A 148 -11.12 7.87 -4.88
N SER A 149 -10.80 6.83 -4.13
CA SER A 149 -10.46 6.90 -2.72
C SER A 149 -9.00 7.32 -2.56
N GLU A 150 -8.69 8.02 -1.47
CA GLU A 150 -7.31 8.24 -1.04
C GLU A 150 -6.84 7.06 -0.18
N ARG A 151 -5.57 6.72 -0.26
CA ARG A 151 -4.99 5.68 0.58
C ARG A 151 -4.84 6.15 2.02
N THR A 152 -5.08 5.23 2.94
CA THR A 152 -4.72 5.44 4.33
C THR A 152 -3.24 5.14 4.55
N ALA A 153 -2.67 5.69 5.62
CA ALA A 153 -1.30 5.36 6.02
C ALA A 153 -1.14 3.86 6.33
N ALA A 154 -2.19 3.19 6.80
CA ALA A 154 -2.18 1.75 7.05
C ALA A 154 -2.08 0.95 5.74
N ASP A 155 -2.79 1.35 4.68
CA ASP A 155 -2.67 0.71 3.38
C ASP A 155 -1.25 0.87 2.82
N MET A 156 -0.70 2.08 2.91
CA MET A 156 0.68 2.42 2.52
C MET A 156 1.72 1.58 3.28
N ALA A 157 1.55 1.46 4.59
CA ALA A 157 2.46 0.68 5.44
C ALA A 157 2.39 -0.81 5.13
N TYR A 158 1.18 -1.37 4.96
CA TYR A 158 1.00 -2.77 4.62
C TYR A 158 1.77 -3.14 3.33
N GLU A 159 1.65 -2.33 2.29
CA GLU A 159 2.35 -2.59 1.03
C GLU A 159 3.87 -2.52 1.18
N TRP A 160 4.39 -1.54 1.94
CA TRP A 160 5.80 -1.46 2.27
C TRP A 160 6.28 -2.73 3.00
N GLU A 161 5.54 -3.19 4.00
CA GLU A 161 5.87 -4.42 4.71
C GLU A 161 5.88 -5.65 3.78
N GLN A 162 4.89 -5.78 2.90
CA GLN A 162 4.88 -6.85 1.90
C GLN A 162 6.06 -6.75 0.93
N HIS A 163 6.44 -5.53 0.54
CA HIS A 163 7.60 -5.27 -0.30
C HIS A 163 8.90 -5.70 0.38
N ASN A 164 9.09 -5.33 1.65
CA ASN A 164 10.26 -5.72 2.45
C ASN A 164 10.30 -7.24 2.66
N LEU A 165 9.15 -7.88 2.85
CA LEU A 165 9.08 -9.34 2.94
C LEU A 165 9.50 -9.98 1.61
N ALA A 166 8.99 -9.50 0.48
CA ALA A 166 9.41 -9.96 -0.86
C ALA A 166 10.93 -9.80 -1.07
N TYR A 167 11.52 -8.68 -0.61
CA TYR A 167 12.96 -8.46 -0.61
C TYR A 167 13.73 -9.50 0.23
N SER A 168 13.23 -9.81 1.42
CA SER A 168 13.87 -10.77 2.33
C SER A 168 13.86 -12.21 1.81
N LEU A 169 12.90 -12.56 0.94
CA LEU A 169 12.79 -13.89 0.33
C LEU A 169 13.80 -14.12 -0.80
N LEU A 170 14.40 -13.05 -1.36
CA LEU A 170 15.39 -13.18 -2.42
C LEU A 170 16.77 -13.52 -1.84
N PRO A 171 17.50 -14.47 -2.46
CA PRO A 171 18.92 -14.72 -2.15
C PRO A 171 19.74 -13.44 -2.21
N ALA A 172 20.73 -13.28 -1.33
CA ALA A 172 21.51 -12.05 -1.20
C ALA A 172 22.24 -11.63 -2.49
N ASP A 173 22.58 -12.60 -3.34
CA ASP A 173 23.23 -12.44 -4.64
C ASP A 173 22.25 -12.35 -5.82
N SER A 174 20.93 -12.39 -5.55
CA SER A 174 19.91 -12.29 -6.60
C SER A 174 19.95 -10.91 -7.26
N PRO A 175 20.04 -10.83 -8.61
CA PRO A 175 20.02 -9.56 -9.32
C PRO A 175 18.69 -8.82 -9.14
N TYR A 176 17.61 -9.54 -8.83
CA TYR A 176 16.28 -8.96 -8.62
C TYR A 176 16.17 -8.17 -7.32
N ARG A 177 17.13 -8.27 -6.39
CA ARG A 177 17.16 -7.43 -5.18
C ARG A 177 17.23 -5.94 -5.51
N ALA A 178 17.81 -5.58 -6.66
CA ALA A 178 17.80 -4.20 -7.14
C ALA A 178 16.39 -3.69 -7.47
N ASN A 179 15.47 -4.59 -7.88
CA ASN A 179 14.10 -4.24 -8.26
C ASN A 179 13.14 -4.11 -7.07
N VAL A 180 13.52 -4.64 -5.90
CA VAL A 180 12.68 -4.74 -4.69
C VAL A 180 13.29 -4.05 -3.47
N LYS A 181 14.42 -3.34 -3.61
CA LYS A 181 15.03 -2.63 -2.48
C LYS A 181 14.32 -1.31 -2.16
N ASP A 182 13.66 -0.74 -3.15
CA ASP A 182 12.97 0.55 -3.07
C ASP A 182 11.46 0.27 -3.17
N VAL A 183 10.70 0.57 -2.12
CA VAL A 183 9.25 0.45 -2.17
C VAL A 183 8.70 1.50 -3.12
N ASP A 184 7.88 1.05 -4.06
CA ASP A 184 7.07 1.89 -4.92
C ASP A 184 5.62 1.74 -4.49
N ILE A 185 5.15 2.65 -3.64
CA ILE A 185 3.79 2.67 -3.15
C ILE A 185 2.89 3.13 -4.28
N ASN A 186 2.27 2.18 -4.97
CA ASN A 186 1.48 2.46 -6.16
C ASN A 186 0.05 1.90 -6.05
N PRO A 187 -0.96 2.49 -6.71
CA PRO A 187 -2.33 2.02 -6.65
C PRO A 187 -2.51 0.61 -7.20
N ALA A 188 -1.65 0.18 -8.14
CA ALA A 188 -1.72 -1.13 -8.77
C ALA A 188 -1.26 -2.29 -7.85
N ASP A 189 -0.44 -1.97 -6.85
CA ASP A 189 0.12 -2.91 -5.87
C ASP A 189 -0.71 -2.94 -4.57
N GLN A 190 -1.72 -2.08 -4.45
CA GLN A 190 -2.57 -2.04 -3.25
C GLN A 190 -3.22 -3.41 -2.99
N GLY A 191 -2.93 -3.94 -1.80
CA GLY A 191 -3.49 -5.21 -1.33
C GLY A 191 -2.79 -6.46 -1.84
N LYS A 192 -1.75 -6.34 -2.69
CA LYS A 192 -0.92 -7.47 -3.10
C LYS A 192 -0.21 -8.07 -1.89
N SER A 193 -0.04 -9.39 -1.92
CA SER A 193 0.79 -10.09 -0.93
C SER A 193 2.27 -9.99 -1.28
N ALA A 194 3.15 -10.30 -0.33
CA ALA A 194 4.58 -10.41 -0.60
C ALA A 194 4.89 -11.43 -1.71
N TYR A 195 4.10 -12.49 -1.86
CA TYR A 195 4.28 -13.47 -2.94
C TYR A 195 3.94 -12.89 -4.31
N ASP A 196 2.84 -12.13 -4.42
CA ASP A 196 2.47 -11.46 -5.66
C ASP A 196 3.55 -10.45 -6.07
N LEU A 197 4.02 -9.63 -5.12
CA LEU A 197 5.10 -8.68 -5.35
C LEU A 197 6.41 -9.38 -5.72
N TYR A 198 6.74 -10.50 -5.07
CA TYR A 198 7.92 -11.30 -5.39
C TYR A 198 7.88 -11.81 -6.83
N LEU A 199 6.73 -12.29 -7.31
CA LEU A 199 6.56 -12.74 -8.69
C LEU A 199 6.70 -11.56 -9.67
N ASP A 200 6.02 -10.45 -9.40
CA ASP A 200 6.01 -9.28 -10.29
C ASP A 200 7.40 -8.66 -10.50
N ARG A 201 8.30 -8.77 -9.52
CA ARG A 201 9.62 -8.11 -9.56
C ARG A 201 10.76 -8.99 -10.09
N GLN A 202 10.49 -10.24 -10.43
CA GLN A 202 11.48 -11.18 -10.98
C GLN A 202 11.49 -11.30 -12.51
N GLY A 203 10.62 -10.54 -13.20
CA GLY A 203 10.59 -10.48 -14.67
C GLY A 203 9.57 -11.43 -15.28
#